data_AF-A0A9D0TJR7-F1
#
_entry.id   AF-A0A9D0TJR7-F1
#
_cell.length_a   1.000
_cell.length_b   1.000
_cell.length_c   1.000
_cell.angle_alpha   90.00
_cell.angle_beta   90.00
_cell.angle_gamma   90.00
#
_symmetry.space_group_name_H-M   'P 1'
#
loop_
_entity.id
_entity.type
_entity.pdbx_description
1 polymer ?
#
loop_
_entity_poly.entity_id
_entity_poly.type
_entity_poly.pdbx_seq_one_letter_code
_entity_poly.pdbx_strand_id
1 'polypeptide(L)'
;MDRLTVRPERFMVEAAIIDWIQMIRRRKLPDNFANLMQQRLKKQGIPVRSAHLRWSLHPEFGMPTEPFVVWRRPIVNFEGAREIVPVYSVQLPNTVRVIGWGEPLALVTLRLHVPGPNAMVIGTSGAPTLGRASTFKTITAGTHTVELAGPDLTGMIVMGAGVEVQNISGVSPDVVANNPGWQKVEIVGFPVEPDQWAGVGNHDRKQGLLDPGLVGPEEAAIQRLLRGTPLLGWDPEITPGVNAPPWILPDKSGLIHEMRQ
;
A
#
# COMPACT_ATOMS: atom_id res chain seq x y z
N MET A 1 -30.65 19.42 2.15
CA MET A 1 -29.77 18.32 2.60
C MET A 1 -28.70 18.15 1.55
N ASP A 2 -27.47 18.52 1.84
CA ASP A 2 -26.37 18.30 0.92
C ASP A 2 -26.13 16.79 0.76
N ARG A 3 -26.12 16.33 -0.49
CA ARG A 3 -25.83 14.94 -0.83
C ARG A 3 -24.32 14.72 -0.64
N LEU A 4 -23.92 14.25 0.53
CA LEU A 4 -22.58 13.73 0.75
C LEU A 4 -22.40 12.49 -0.13
N THR A 5 -21.46 12.55 -1.07
CA THR A 5 -21.16 11.45 -1.99
C THR A 5 -19.73 10.99 -1.74
N VAL A 6 -19.57 9.74 -1.32
CA VAL A 6 -18.25 9.10 -1.14
C VAL A 6 -17.78 8.56 -2.49
N ARG A 7 -16.56 8.92 -2.89
CA ARG A 7 -15.97 8.62 -4.22
C ARG A 7 -14.56 8.04 -4.04
N PRO A 8 -14.43 6.85 -3.44
CA PRO A 8 -13.14 6.26 -3.06
C PRO A 8 -12.24 5.97 -4.27
N GLU A 9 -12.80 5.82 -5.47
CA GLU A 9 -12.07 5.60 -6.72
C GLU A 9 -11.18 6.78 -7.15
N ARG A 10 -11.38 7.95 -6.55
CA ARG A 10 -10.62 9.18 -6.83
C ARG A 10 -9.58 9.50 -5.76
N PHE A 11 -9.42 8.62 -4.77
CA PHE A 11 -8.33 8.62 -3.81
C PHE A 11 -7.56 7.32 -3.95
N MET A 12 -6.30 7.40 -4.32
CA MET A 12 -5.44 6.23 -4.44
C MET A 12 -4.43 6.25 -3.32
N VAL A 13 -4.24 5.11 -2.68
CA VAL A 13 -3.17 4.87 -1.72
C VAL A 13 -2.48 3.58 -2.08
N GLU A 14 -1.17 3.65 -2.24
CA GLU A 14 -0.31 2.50 -2.46
C GLU A 14 0.70 2.41 -1.33
N ALA A 15 0.88 1.20 -0.80
CA ALA A 15 1.89 0.93 0.20
C ALA A 15 2.80 -0.21 -0.27
N ALA A 16 4.10 -0.05 -0.08
CA ALA A 16 5.08 -1.09 -0.36
C ALA A 16 6.09 -1.19 0.79
N ILE A 17 6.50 -2.41 1.13
CA ILE A 17 7.64 -2.62 2.01
C ILE A 17 8.89 -2.70 1.13
N ILE A 18 9.80 -1.73 1.28
CA ILE A 18 11.09 -1.71 0.59
C ILE A 18 12.14 -2.27 1.54
N ASP A 19 12.83 -3.32 1.09
CA ASP A 19 14.07 -3.80 1.71
C ASP A 19 15.25 -3.29 0.87
N TRP A 20 15.94 -2.28 1.42
CA TRP A 20 17.03 -1.62 0.72
C TRP A 20 18.25 -2.53 0.51
N ILE A 21 18.48 -3.53 1.38
CA ILE A 21 19.57 -4.51 1.19
C ILE A 21 19.23 -5.44 0.02
N GLN A 22 18.00 -5.94 -0.04
CA GLN A 22 17.53 -6.74 -1.18
C GLN A 22 17.62 -5.96 -2.49
N MET A 23 17.25 -4.66 -2.48
CA MET A 23 17.38 -3.80 -3.66
C MET A 23 18.83 -3.63 -4.12
N ILE A 24 19.77 -3.41 -3.19
CA ILE A 24 21.20 -3.32 -3.50
C ILE A 24 21.70 -4.63 -4.12
N ARG A 25 21.35 -5.78 -3.52
CA ARG A 25 21.73 -7.11 -4.04
C ARG A 25 21.18 -7.36 -5.44
N ARG A 26 19.91 -7.01 -5.69
CA ARG A 26 19.27 -7.17 -7.00
C ARG A 26 19.98 -6.36 -8.09
N ARG A 27 20.48 -5.17 -7.76
CA ARG A 27 21.18 -4.29 -8.71
C ARG A 27 22.64 -4.67 -8.96
N LYS A 28 23.18 -5.71 -8.30
CA LYS A 28 24.57 -6.16 -8.42
C LYS A 28 25.58 -5.01 -8.27
N LEU A 29 25.27 -4.06 -7.37
CA LEU A 29 26.12 -2.89 -7.16
C LEU A 29 27.44 -3.31 -6.49
N PRO A 30 28.55 -2.62 -6.76
CA PRO A 30 29.84 -2.93 -6.13
C PRO A 30 29.78 -2.86 -4.59
N ASP A 31 30.54 -3.70 -3.88
CA ASP A 31 30.47 -3.83 -2.41
C ASP A 31 30.74 -2.53 -1.65
N ASN A 32 31.61 -1.67 -2.17
CA ASN A 32 31.88 -0.34 -1.62
C ASN A 32 30.61 0.55 -1.64
N PHE A 33 29.75 0.40 -2.64
CA PHE A 33 28.50 1.11 -2.76
C PHE A 33 27.47 0.59 -1.76
N ALA A 34 27.41 -0.72 -1.54
CA ALA A 34 26.53 -1.32 -0.53
C ALA A 34 26.83 -0.78 0.89
N ASN A 35 28.12 -0.69 1.24
CA ASN A 35 28.56 -0.14 2.53
C ASN A 35 28.24 1.35 2.67
N LEU A 36 28.47 2.15 1.61
CA LEU A 36 28.11 3.57 1.59
C LEU A 36 26.59 3.75 1.78
N MET A 37 25.79 2.90 1.17
CA MET A 37 24.33 2.95 1.28
C MET A 37 23.84 2.58 2.68
N GLN A 38 24.42 1.57 3.32
CA GLN A 38 24.12 1.25 4.72
C GLN A 38 24.48 2.41 5.65
N GLN A 39 25.62 3.07 5.42
CA GLN A 39 26.00 4.26 6.18
C GLN A 39 25.02 5.42 5.96
N ARG A 40 24.55 5.64 4.72
CA ARG A 40 23.55 6.66 4.41
C ARG A 40 22.21 6.38 5.09
N LEU A 41 21.70 5.14 5.00
CA LEU A 41 20.49 4.71 5.69
C LEU A 41 20.59 4.99 7.19
N LYS A 42 21.71 4.59 7.81
CA LYS A 42 21.97 4.84 9.23
C LYS A 42 22.02 6.33 9.56
N LYS A 43 22.74 7.14 8.77
CA LYS A 43 22.87 8.59 8.97
C LYS A 43 21.52 9.32 8.83
N GLN A 44 20.66 8.85 7.93
CA GLN A 44 19.34 9.44 7.70
C GLN A 44 18.26 8.84 8.62
N GLY A 45 18.62 7.91 9.51
CA GLY A 45 17.65 7.23 10.38
C GLY A 45 16.62 6.39 9.61
N ILE A 46 16.91 6.01 8.36
CA ILE A 46 16.01 5.23 7.51
C ILE A 46 16.22 3.74 7.84
N PRO A 47 15.18 3.02 8.29
CA PRO A 47 15.27 1.58 8.50
C PRO A 47 15.57 0.85 7.18
N VAL A 48 16.41 -0.19 7.26
CA VAL A 48 16.74 -1.07 6.13
C VAL A 48 15.49 -1.60 5.43
N ARG A 49 14.48 -1.97 6.23
CA ARG A 49 13.17 -2.38 5.76
C ARG A 49 12.16 -1.34 6.21
N SER A 50 11.60 -0.60 5.26
CA SER A 50 10.68 0.52 5.54
C SER A 50 9.39 0.38 4.73
N ALA A 51 8.29 0.79 5.33
CA ALA A 51 7.03 0.94 4.62
C ALA A 51 7.01 2.29 3.91
N HIS A 52 6.81 2.28 2.60
CA HIS A 52 6.64 3.46 1.77
C HIS A 52 5.16 3.57 1.42
N LEU A 53 4.56 4.69 1.79
CA LEU A 53 3.19 5.04 1.43
C LEU A 53 3.22 6.12 0.36
N ARG A 54 2.43 5.94 -0.69
CA ARG A 54 2.16 6.93 -1.72
C ARG A 54 0.67 7.13 -1.78
N TRP A 55 0.23 8.37 -1.91
CA TRP A 55 -1.17 8.67 -2.12
C TRP A 55 -1.31 9.74 -3.19
N SER A 56 -2.43 9.70 -3.89
CA SER A 56 -2.85 10.75 -4.80
C SER A 56 -4.33 11.01 -4.63
N LEU A 57 -4.70 12.27 -4.78
CA LEU A 57 -6.06 12.76 -4.75
C LEU A 57 -6.39 13.34 -6.12
N HIS A 58 -7.58 13.05 -6.62
CA HIS A 58 -8.08 13.74 -7.80
C HIS A 58 -8.24 15.24 -7.51
N PRO A 59 -7.82 16.16 -8.41
CA PRO A 59 -7.86 17.61 -8.16
C PRO A 59 -9.24 18.16 -7.76
N GLU A 60 -10.32 17.54 -8.23
CA GLU A 60 -11.71 17.92 -7.87
C GLU A 60 -12.02 17.84 -6.36
N PHE A 61 -11.27 17.07 -5.57
CA PHE A 61 -11.47 17.02 -4.11
C PHE A 61 -10.81 18.17 -3.35
N GLY A 62 -10.01 18.99 -4.04
CA GLY A 62 -9.21 20.01 -3.40
C GLY A 62 -8.19 19.43 -2.42
N MET A 63 -7.79 20.26 -1.46
CA MET A 63 -6.80 19.91 -0.45
C MET A 63 -7.49 19.26 0.77
N PRO A 64 -6.89 18.25 1.42
CA PRO A 64 -7.33 17.79 2.73
C PRO A 64 -7.54 18.97 3.69
N THR A 65 -8.64 18.94 4.42
CA THR A 65 -9.01 19.98 5.37
C THR A 65 -8.24 19.87 6.69
N GLU A 66 -7.58 18.75 6.95
CA GLU A 66 -6.70 18.56 8.09
C GLU A 66 -5.59 17.54 7.81
N PRO A 67 -4.48 17.55 8.58
CA PRO A 67 -3.49 16.49 8.53
C PRO A 67 -4.12 15.12 8.77
N PHE A 68 -3.81 14.14 7.93
CA PHE A 68 -4.28 12.78 8.12
C PHE A 68 -3.31 11.95 8.97
N VAL A 69 -3.82 10.89 9.58
CA VAL A 69 -3.05 10.02 10.47
C VAL A 69 -2.74 8.71 9.76
N VAL A 70 -1.47 8.34 9.72
CA VAL A 70 -1.01 7.04 9.26
C VAL A 70 -1.01 6.07 10.44
N TRP A 71 -1.68 4.94 10.25
CA TRP A 71 -1.75 3.87 11.22
C TRP A 71 -1.06 2.63 10.67
N ARG A 72 -0.43 1.85 11.55
CA ARG A 72 0.05 0.50 11.24
C ARG A 72 -0.63 -0.50 12.17
N ARG A 73 -0.84 -1.70 11.66
CA ARG A 73 -1.27 -2.84 12.46
C ARG A 73 -0.14 -3.86 12.58
N PRO A 74 -0.03 -4.57 13.72
CA PRO A 74 0.86 -5.72 13.83
C PRO A 74 0.37 -6.84 12.91
N ILE A 75 1.32 -7.66 12.46
CA ILE A 75 1.02 -8.91 11.75
C ILE A 75 0.61 -9.92 12.82
N VAL A 76 -0.67 -9.96 13.16
CA VAL A 76 -1.27 -11.01 13.98
C VAL A 76 -2.25 -11.80 13.12
N ASN A 77 -2.40 -13.09 13.43
CA ASN A 77 -3.44 -13.92 12.83
C ASN A 77 -4.78 -13.20 12.99
N PHE A 78 -5.62 -13.23 11.97
CA PHE A 78 -6.89 -12.54 12.02
C PHE A 78 -7.86 -13.23 12.98
N GLU A 79 -7.84 -12.78 14.23
CA GLU A 79 -8.94 -12.98 15.16
C GLU A 79 -10.21 -12.38 14.53
N GLY A 80 -11.27 -13.17 14.44
CA GLY A 80 -12.52 -12.79 13.79
C GLY A 80 -12.64 -13.21 12.31
N ALA A 81 -11.68 -13.97 11.77
CA ALA A 81 -11.91 -14.67 10.51
C ALA A 81 -13.06 -15.67 10.67
N ARG A 82 -14.03 -15.63 9.76
CA ARG A 82 -15.12 -16.60 9.70
C ARG A 82 -15.17 -17.26 8.34
N GLU A 83 -15.73 -18.46 8.31
CA GLU A 83 -16.04 -19.13 7.05
C GLU A 83 -17.08 -18.33 6.25
N ILE A 84 -16.86 -18.25 4.94
CA ILE A 84 -17.68 -17.51 3.99
C ILE A 84 -18.36 -18.51 3.08
N VAL A 85 -19.69 -18.42 3.03
CA VAL A 85 -20.49 -19.16 2.06
C VAL A 85 -20.68 -18.27 0.83
N PRO A 86 -20.23 -18.69 -0.37
CA PRO A 86 -20.48 -17.93 -1.58
C PRO A 86 -21.97 -17.70 -1.84
N VAL A 87 -22.33 -16.47 -2.19
CA VAL A 87 -23.67 -16.11 -2.69
C VAL A 87 -23.86 -16.66 -4.11
N TYR A 88 -22.80 -16.64 -4.92
CA TYR A 88 -22.77 -17.29 -6.22
C TYR A 88 -21.39 -17.83 -6.55
N SER A 89 -21.37 -18.90 -7.35
CA SER A 89 -20.17 -19.48 -7.93
C SER A 89 -20.48 -19.94 -9.34
N VAL A 90 -19.89 -19.27 -10.34
CA VAL A 90 -20.10 -19.56 -11.76
C VAL A 90 -18.83 -20.11 -12.35
N GLN A 91 -18.92 -21.31 -12.93
CA GLN A 91 -17.85 -21.90 -13.72
C GLN A 91 -18.01 -21.44 -15.18
N LEU A 92 -17.04 -20.68 -15.67
CA LEU A 92 -16.85 -20.38 -17.08
C LEU A 92 -15.96 -21.46 -17.70
N PRO A 93 -15.85 -21.57 -19.04
CA PRO A 93 -15.24 -22.74 -19.71
C PRO A 93 -13.91 -23.17 -19.08
N ASN A 94 -13.93 -24.34 -18.42
CA ASN A 94 -12.91 -25.17 -17.72
C ASN A 94 -11.67 -24.54 -17.04
N THR A 95 -11.42 -23.24 -17.17
CA THR A 95 -10.22 -22.56 -16.69
C THR A 95 -10.55 -21.34 -15.86
N VAL A 96 -11.80 -20.88 -15.81
CA VAL A 96 -12.18 -19.68 -15.07
C VAL A 96 -13.38 -19.96 -14.17
N ARG A 97 -13.23 -19.69 -12.89
CA ARG A 97 -14.31 -19.72 -11.90
C ARG A 97 -14.46 -18.35 -11.27
N VAL A 98 -15.69 -17.86 -11.22
CA VAL A 98 -16.04 -16.60 -10.57
C VAL A 98 -16.83 -16.91 -9.31
N ILE A 99 -16.39 -16.38 -8.16
CA ILE A 99 -17.02 -16.61 -6.86
C ILE A 99 -17.32 -15.24 -6.24
N GLY A 100 -18.55 -15.02 -5.81
CA GLY A 100 -18.94 -13.81 -5.07
C GLY A 100 -19.65 -14.17 -3.78
N TRP A 101 -19.38 -13.39 -2.73
CA TRP A 101 -19.99 -13.57 -1.40
C TRP A 101 -20.83 -12.38 -0.94
N GLY A 102 -20.92 -11.31 -1.75
CA GLY A 102 -21.95 -10.26 -1.60
C GLY A 102 -21.73 -9.27 -0.46
N GLU A 103 -20.76 -9.51 0.42
CA GLU A 103 -20.38 -8.60 1.51
C GLU A 103 -18.90 -8.19 1.40
N PRO A 104 -18.52 -6.98 1.83
CA PRO A 104 -17.13 -6.54 1.78
C PRO A 104 -16.29 -7.25 2.85
N LEU A 105 -15.15 -7.80 2.44
CA LEU A 105 -14.13 -8.40 3.29
C LEU A 105 -12.80 -7.67 3.07
N ALA A 106 -12.12 -7.30 4.15
CA ALA A 106 -10.80 -6.68 4.05
C ALA A 106 -9.71 -7.73 3.74
N LEU A 107 -9.94 -8.96 4.20
CA LEU A 107 -9.00 -10.07 4.11
C LEU A 107 -9.76 -11.35 3.80
N VAL A 108 -9.21 -12.13 2.88
CA VAL A 108 -9.77 -13.40 2.45
C VAL A 108 -8.67 -14.44 2.45
N THR A 109 -8.88 -15.52 3.20
CA THR A 109 -8.01 -16.69 3.22
C THR A 109 -8.70 -17.83 2.47
N LEU A 110 -7.99 -18.40 1.51
CA LEU A 110 -8.47 -19.40 0.58
C LEU A 110 -7.65 -20.66 0.75
N ARG A 111 -8.31 -21.80 0.96
CA ARG A 111 -7.67 -23.10 0.81
C ARG A 111 -8.05 -23.66 -0.55
N LEU A 112 -7.06 -24.00 -1.35
CA LEU A 112 -7.28 -24.48 -2.72
C LEU A 112 -6.28 -25.56 -3.12
N HIS A 113 -6.69 -26.41 -4.07
CA HIS A 113 -5.86 -27.39 -4.72
C HIS A 113 -5.69 -27.03 -6.21
N VAL A 114 -4.44 -26.92 -6.66
CA VAL A 114 -4.07 -26.61 -8.04
C VAL A 114 -3.51 -27.88 -8.69
N PRO A 115 -4.25 -28.56 -9.57
CA PRO A 115 -3.74 -29.77 -10.25
C PRO A 115 -2.83 -29.43 -11.44
N GLY A 116 -2.99 -28.25 -12.04
CA GLY A 116 -2.16 -27.76 -13.15
C GLY A 116 -0.83 -27.14 -12.71
N PRO A 117 0.01 -26.69 -13.66
CA PRO A 117 1.32 -26.09 -13.37
C PRO A 117 1.18 -24.80 -12.54
N ASN A 118 0.14 -24.01 -12.82
CA ASN A 118 -0.15 -22.78 -12.13
C ASN A 118 -1.66 -22.45 -12.12
N ALA A 119 -2.03 -21.61 -11.16
CA ALA A 119 -3.31 -20.92 -11.08
C ALA A 119 -3.09 -19.45 -10.74
N MET A 120 -4.03 -18.60 -11.11
CA MET A 120 -4.07 -17.20 -10.69
C MET A 120 -5.38 -16.94 -9.97
N VAL A 121 -5.31 -16.33 -8.79
CA VAL A 121 -6.49 -15.89 -8.05
C VAL A 121 -6.47 -14.37 -8.01
N ILE A 122 -7.57 -13.74 -8.43
CA ILE A 122 -7.77 -12.29 -8.44
C ILE A 122 -8.88 -11.97 -7.44
N GLY A 123 -8.58 -11.22 -6.39
CA GLY A 123 -9.59 -10.65 -5.49
C GLY A 123 -10.24 -9.42 -6.11
N THR A 124 -11.57 -9.31 -6.02
CA THR A 124 -12.35 -8.27 -6.69
C THR A 124 -13.27 -7.52 -5.73
N SER A 125 -13.49 -6.24 -6.00
CA SER A 125 -14.51 -5.39 -5.36
C SER A 125 -15.65 -5.08 -6.35
N GLY A 126 -16.87 -4.89 -5.84
CA GLY A 126 -18.03 -4.42 -6.62
C GLY A 126 -19.15 -5.44 -6.87
N ALA A 127 -19.31 -6.46 -6.02
CA ALA A 127 -20.39 -7.46 -6.17
C ALA A 127 -21.78 -6.80 -6.33
N PRO A 128 -22.70 -7.41 -7.12
CA PRO A 128 -22.60 -8.69 -7.81
C PRO A 128 -21.77 -8.66 -9.11
N THR A 129 -21.18 -7.51 -9.44
CA THR A 129 -20.26 -7.37 -10.58
C THR A 129 -18.81 -7.56 -10.15
N LEU A 130 -17.93 -7.87 -11.09
CA LEU A 130 -16.47 -7.84 -10.86
C LEU A 130 -15.97 -6.45 -11.22
N GLY A 131 -16.37 -5.44 -10.43
CA GLY A 131 -16.18 -4.03 -10.77
C GLY A 131 -14.70 -3.62 -10.85
N ARG A 132 -13.84 -4.21 -10.00
CA ARG A 132 -12.39 -3.89 -9.99
C ARG A 132 -11.54 -5.03 -9.42
N ALA A 133 -10.49 -5.41 -10.15
CA ALA A 133 -9.41 -6.24 -9.62
C ALA A 133 -8.62 -5.45 -8.56
N SER A 134 -8.57 -5.97 -7.33
CA SER A 134 -7.97 -5.28 -6.18
C SER A 134 -6.63 -5.90 -5.76
N THR A 135 -6.48 -7.21 -5.96
CA THR A 135 -5.25 -7.96 -5.64
C THR A 135 -5.21 -9.24 -6.46
N PHE A 136 -4.03 -9.79 -6.70
CA PHE A 136 -3.90 -11.10 -7.34
C PHE A 136 -2.71 -11.88 -6.81
N LYS A 137 -2.78 -13.21 -6.91
CA LYS A 137 -1.66 -14.12 -6.64
C LYS A 137 -1.59 -15.22 -7.68
N THR A 138 -0.36 -15.50 -8.11
CA THR A 138 -0.02 -16.70 -8.88
C THR A 138 0.42 -17.79 -7.94
N ILE A 139 -0.13 -18.99 -8.14
CA ILE A 139 0.01 -20.15 -7.28
C ILE A 139 0.52 -21.30 -8.15
N THR A 140 1.50 -22.04 -7.67
CA THR A 140 2.02 -23.23 -8.36
C THR A 140 1.14 -24.45 -8.08
N ALA A 141 1.42 -25.57 -8.74
CA ALA A 141 0.79 -26.86 -8.44
C ALA A 141 0.81 -27.20 -6.94
N GLY A 142 -0.21 -27.96 -6.49
CA GLY A 142 -0.34 -28.46 -5.12
C GLY A 142 -1.45 -27.78 -4.30
N THR A 143 -1.47 -28.08 -3.00
CA THR A 143 -2.46 -27.53 -2.06
C THR A 143 -1.88 -26.34 -1.32
N HIS A 144 -2.59 -25.21 -1.35
CA HIS A 144 -2.11 -23.94 -0.80
C HIS A 144 -3.16 -23.29 0.09
N THR A 145 -2.68 -22.55 1.08
CA THR A 145 -3.48 -21.54 1.80
C THR A 145 -3.02 -20.17 1.34
N VAL A 146 -3.93 -19.40 0.77
CA VAL A 146 -3.64 -18.12 0.12
C VAL A 146 -4.42 -17.00 0.78
N GLU A 147 -3.71 -15.98 1.22
CA GLU A 147 -4.30 -14.75 1.72
C GLU A 147 -4.35 -13.68 0.64
N LEU A 148 -5.52 -13.06 0.48
CA LEU A 148 -5.77 -11.87 -0.32
C LEU A 148 -6.17 -10.72 0.62
N ALA A 149 -5.59 -9.55 0.43
CA ALA A 149 -5.92 -8.34 1.18
C ALA A 149 -6.36 -7.23 0.23
N GLY A 150 -7.40 -6.50 0.60
CA GLY A 150 -7.93 -5.38 -0.16
C GLY A 150 -8.94 -4.57 0.65
N PRO A 151 -9.33 -3.36 0.21
CA PRO A 151 -10.21 -2.48 0.99
C PRO A 151 -11.63 -3.06 1.14
N ASP A 152 -12.17 -3.70 0.09
CA ASP A 152 -13.55 -4.21 0.06
C ASP A 152 -13.69 -5.40 -0.89
N LEU A 153 -13.04 -6.53 -0.59
CA LEU A 153 -13.14 -7.72 -1.42
C LEU A 153 -14.54 -8.33 -1.28
N THR A 154 -15.29 -8.37 -2.37
CA THR A 154 -16.66 -8.91 -2.44
C THR A 154 -16.76 -10.19 -3.27
N GLY A 155 -15.66 -10.56 -3.94
CA GLY A 155 -15.57 -11.76 -4.76
C GLY A 155 -14.14 -12.04 -5.22
N MET A 156 -13.99 -13.07 -6.04
CA MET A 156 -12.75 -13.42 -6.70
C MET A 156 -12.96 -14.11 -8.05
N ILE A 157 -11.92 -14.06 -8.87
CA ILE A 157 -11.78 -14.84 -10.09
C ILE A 157 -10.62 -15.82 -9.88
N VAL A 158 -10.89 -17.11 -10.07
CA VAL A 158 -9.88 -18.16 -10.05
C VAL A 158 -9.65 -18.63 -11.49
N MET A 159 -8.41 -18.51 -11.96
CA MET A 159 -7.98 -18.93 -13.28
C MET A 159 -7.00 -20.10 -13.16
N GLY A 160 -7.30 -21.21 -13.80
CA GLY A 160 -6.50 -22.44 -13.77
C GLY A 160 -7.38 -23.66 -14.03
N ALA A 161 -6.88 -24.61 -14.83
CA ALA A 161 -7.63 -25.81 -15.14
C ALA A 161 -7.78 -26.70 -13.90
N GLY A 162 -9.02 -27.10 -13.60
CA GLY A 162 -9.32 -28.04 -12.51
C GLY A 162 -9.05 -27.53 -11.09
N VAL A 163 -8.88 -26.22 -10.89
CA VAL A 163 -8.61 -25.68 -9.55
C VAL A 163 -9.81 -25.89 -8.63
N GLU A 164 -9.56 -26.50 -7.48
CA GLU A 164 -10.58 -26.75 -6.46
C GLU A 164 -10.42 -25.75 -5.32
N VAL A 165 -11.45 -24.92 -5.09
CA VAL A 165 -11.54 -24.06 -3.91
C VAL A 165 -12.22 -24.86 -2.80
N GLN A 166 -11.48 -25.17 -1.74
CA GLN A 166 -11.91 -26.05 -0.65
C GLN A 166 -12.58 -25.27 0.49
N ASN A 167 -12.02 -24.11 0.84
CA ASN A 167 -12.55 -23.26 1.90
C ASN A 167 -12.25 -21.79 1.60
N ILE A 168 -13.19 -20.93 1.99
CA ILE A 168 -13.06 -19.48 1.95
C ILE A 168 -13.38 -19.00 3.36
N SER A 169 -12.45 -18.25 3.94
CA SER A 169 -12.67 -17.53 5.18
C SER A 169 -12.27 -16.08 4.99
N GLY A 170 -12.81 -15.19 5.81
CA GLY A 170 -12.45 -13.79 5.72
C GLY A 170 -12.88 -12.96 6.91
N VAL A 171 -12.44 -11.71 6.89
CA VAL A 171 -12.56 -10.74 7.98
C VAL A 171 -13.22 -9.50 7.41
N SER A 172 -14.27 -9.00 8.07
CA SER A 172 -14.91 -7.76 7.64
C SER A 172 -13.99 -6.55 7.84
N PRO A 173 -14.15 -5.49 7.02
CA PRO A 173 -13.46 -4.23 7.22
C PRO A 173 -13.66 -3.65 8.63
N ASP A 174 -14.85 -3.80 9.23
CA ASP A 174 -15.15 -3.30 10.57
C ASP A 174 -14.30 -3.97 11.66
N VAL A 175 -14.12 -5.29 11.58
CA VAL A 175 -13.26 -6.02 12.53
C VAL A 175 -11.81 -5.58 12.37
N VAL A 176 -11.36 -5.37 11.13
CA VAL A 176 -10.02 -4.86 10.86
C VAL A 176 -9.86 -3.43 11.39
N ALA A 177 -10.80 -2.53 11.12
CA ALA A 177 -10.74 -1.12 11.53
C ALA A 177 -10.77 -0.94 13.05
N ASN A 178 -11.55 -1.76 13.76
CA ASN A 178 -11.68 -1.69 15.22
C ASN A 178 -10.63 -2.51 15.98
N ASN A 179 -9.62 -3.06 15.31
CA ASN A 179 -8.59 -3.86 15.96
C ASN A 179 -7.80 -3.03 16.98
N PRO A 180 -7.73 -3.41 18.28
CA PRO A 180 -7.05 -2.61 19.30
C PRO A 180 -5.53 -2.55 19.11
N GLY A 181 -4.95 -3.39 18.24
CA GLY A 181 -3.54 -3.42 17.91
C GLY A 181 -3.09 -2.30 16.96
N TRP A 182 -3.99 -1.47 16.41
CA TRP A 182 -3.60 -0.34 15.59
C TRP A 182 -2.71 0.65 16.37
N GLN A 183 -1.59 1.02 15.76
CA GLN A 183 -0.64 1.97 16.29
C GLN A 183 -0.58 3.19 15.37
N LYS A 184 -0.74 4.39 15.94
CA LYS A 184 -0.44 5.64 15.23
C LYS A 184 1.05 5.69 14.92
N VAL A 185 1.39 6.03 13.68
CA VAL A 185 2.79 6.06 13.21
C VAL A 185 3.21 7.48 12.87
N GLU A 186 2.38 8.19 12.12
CA GLU A 186 2.74 9.49 11.57
C GLU A 186 1.51 10.39 11.42
N ILE A 187 1.69 11.69 11.65
CA ILE A 187 0.72 12.72 11.26
C ILE A 187 1.26 13.39 9.99
N VAL A 188 0.45 13.41 8.94
CA VAL A 188 0.84 13.92 7.62
C VAL A 188 -0.05 15.07 7.22
N GLY A 189 0.53 16.26 7.22
CA GLY A 189 -0.05 17.46 6.65
C GLY A 189 0.93 18.20 5.76
N PHE A 190 0.50 19.38 5.32
CA PHE A 190 1.23 20.22 4.39
C PHE A 190 2.47 20.87 5.01
N PRO A 191 3.48 21.23 4.20
CA PRO A 191 4.66 21.95 4.64
C PRO A 191 4.39 23.46 4.78
N VAL A 192 3.46 23.85 5.65
CA VAL A 192 3.00 25.25 5.74
C VAL A 192 3.86 26.10 6.66
N GLU A 193 3.76 27.42 6.49
CA GLU A 193 4.18 28.40 7.50
C GLU A 193 3.12 28.49 8.60
N PRO A 194 3.44 28.16 9.86
CA PRO A 194 2.43 28.11 10.93
C PRO A 194 1.67 29.43 11.11
N ASP A 195 2.36 30.57 11.07
CA ASP A 195 1.73 31.87 11.30
C ASP A 195 0.76 32.28 10.17
N GLN A 196 1.06 31.88 8.93
CA GLN A 196 0.19 32.16 7.78
C GLN A 196 -1.02 31.21 7.71
N TRP A 197 -0.91 30.03 8.33
CA TRP A 197 -1.93 28.97 8.32
C TRP A 197 -2.59 28.77 9.68
N ALA A 198 -2.44 29.73 10.60
CA ALA A 198 -3.01 29.67 11.93
C ALA A 198 -4.54 29.45 11.87
N GLY A 199 -5.02 28.37 12.46
CA GLY A 199 -6.44 28.01 12.45
C GLY A 199 -6.97 27.42 11.13
N VAL A 200 -6.12 27.25 10.11
CA VAL A 200 -6.49 26.61 8.84
C VAL A 200 -6.25 25.11 8.95
N GLY A 201 -7.31 24.38 9.28
CA GLY A 201 -7.31 22.92 9.18
C GLY A 201 -6.29 22.21 10.07
N ASN A 202 -5.76 22.86 11.12
CA ASN A 202 -4.71 22.32 11.97
C ASN A 202 -3.40 21.95 11.24
N HIS A 203 -3.17 22.46 10.03
CA HIS A 203 -1.93 22.21 9.27
C HIS A 203 -0.72 22.95 9.87
N ASP A 204 -0.96 23.98 10.68
CA ASP A 204 0.01 24.74 11.46
C ASP A 204 0.59 23.96 12.65
N ARG A 205 -0.03 22.85 13.04
CA ARG A 205 0.37 22.04 14.20
C ARG A 205 1.60 21.16 13.91
N LYS A 206 2.25 20.71 14.99
CA LYS A 206 3.34 19.73 14.88
C LYS A 206 2.86 18.44 14.21
N GLN A 207 3.69 17.93 13.31
CA GLN A 207 3.41 16.76 12.47
C GLN A 207 4.68 15.91 12.30
N GLY A 208 4.58 14.78 11.58
CA GLY A 208 5.66 13.82 11.40
C GLY A 208 5.49 12.57 12.24
N LEU A 209 6.58 11.80 12.39
CA LEU A 209 6.58 10.53 13.11
C LEU A 209 6.31 10.77 14.60
N LEU A 210 5.51 9.88 15.21
CA LEU A 210 5.24 9.97 16.66
C LEU A 210 6.48 9.65 17.52
N ASP A 211 7.38 8.81 17.01
CA ASP A 211 8.66 8.44 17.62
C ASP A 211 9.77 8.85 16.65
N PRO A 212 10.74 9.70 17.04
CA PRO A 212 11.03 10.20 18.40
C PRO A 212 10.15 11.36 18.88
N GLY A 213 9.31 11.93 18.02
CA GLY A 213 8.42 13.03 18.37
C GLY A 213 8.06 13.91 17.18
N LEU A 214 6.93 14.59 17.29
CA LEU A 214 6.42 15.48 16.25
C LEU A 214 7.28 16.75 16.15
N VAL A 215 7.49 17.21 14.92
CA VAL A 215 8.27 18.40 14.56
C VAL A 215 7.40 19.43 13.83
N GLY A 216 7.97 20.57 13.46
CA GLY A 216 7.25 21.61 12.71
C GLY A 216 6.79 21.13 11.32
N PRO A 217 5.81 21.80 10.68
CA PRO A 217 5.25 21.35 9.41
C PRO A 217 6.28 21.16 8.30
N GLU A 218 7.15 22.15 8.11
CA GLU A 218 8.25 22.13 7.13
C GLU A 218 9.22 20.97 7.41
N GLU A 219 9.72 20.88 8.64
CA GLU A 219 10.69 19.85 9.01
C GLU A 219 10.11 18.43 8.79
N ALA A 220 8.85 18.20 9.15
CA ALA A 220 8.21 16.91 8.95
C ALA A 220 8.13 16.54 7.46
N ALA A 221 7.86 17.52 6.59
CA ALA A 221 7.83 17.29 5.15
C ALA A 221 9.22 16.98 4.58
N ILE A 222 10.26 17.68 5.05
CA ILE A 222 11.65 17.37 4.72
C ILE A 222 12.00 15.94 5.17
N GLN A 223 11.64 15.56 6.40
CA GLN A 223 11.87 14.22 6.91
C GLN A 223 11.14 13.16 6.08
N ARG A 224 9.89 13.40 5.65
CA ARG A 224 9.15 12.51 4.74
C ARG A 224 9.85 12.40 3.39
N LEU A 225 10.29 13.51 2.81
CA LEU A 225 11.01 13.51 1.54
C LEU A 225 12.33 12.73 1.66
N LEU A 226 13.07 12.88 2.77
CA LEU A 226 14.28 12.11 3.04
C LEU A 226 14.01 10.60 3.08
N ARG A 227 12.94 10.17 3.75
CA ARG A 227 12.55 8.75 3.81
C ARG A 227 11.99 8.23 2.49
N GLY A 228 11.26 9.07 1.75
CA GLY A 228 10.54 8.70 0.53
C GLY A 228 11.36 8.79 -0.76
N THR A 229 12.46 9.55 -0.76
CA THR A 229 13.32 9.71 -1.95
C THR A 229 13.99 8.38 -2.31
N PRO A 230 13.96 7.95 -3.58
CA PRO A 230 14.65 6.73 -3.99
C PRO A 230 16.17 6.89 -3.81
N LEU A 231 16.72 6.16 -2.83
CA LEU A 231 18.14 6.28 -2.45
C LEU A 231 19.09 5.78 -3.54
N LEU A 232 18.63 4.83 -4.35
CA LEU A 232 19.39 4.20 -5.44
C LEU A 232 19.14 4.85 -6.80
N GLY A 233 18.19 5.80 -6.90
CA GLY A 233 17.78 6.39 -8.17
C GLY A 233 17.12 5.40 -9.14
N TRP A 234 17.10 5.77 -10.42
CA TRP A 234 16.58 4.95 -11.51
C TRP A 234 17.45 3.71 -11.75
N ASP A 235 16.91 2.72 -12.48
CA ASP A 235 17.69 1.60 -13.01
C ASP A 235 18.74 2.13 -14.01
N PRO A 236 19.97 1.57 -14.09
CA PRO A 236 20.99 2.05 -15.02
C PRO A 236 20.54 2.06 -16.48
N GLU A 237 19.61 1.19 -16.87
CA GLU A 237 19.02 1.17 -18.20
C GLU A 237 17.51 1.39 -18.10
N ILE A 238 16.99 2.39 -18.82
CA ILE A 238 15.54 2.64 -18.91
C ILE A 238 14.90 1.56 -19.78
N THR A 239 15.62 1.15 -20.83
CA THR A 239 15.31 0.11 -21.82
C THR A 239 16.65 -0.53 -22.22
N PRO A 240 16.70 -1.82 -22.64
CA PRO A 240 17.96 -2.45 -23.02
C PRO A 240 18.83 -1.61 -23.96
N GLY A 241 20.05 -1.28 -23.53
CA GLY A 241 21.01 -0.48 -24.30
C GLY A 241 20.80 1.04 -24.25
N VAL A 242 19.79 1.55 -23.52
CA VAL A 242 19.57 2.98 -23.28
C VAL A 242 19.85 3.31 -21.83
N ASN A 243 21.03 3.89 -21.57
CA ASN A 243 21.41 4.33 -20.24
C ASN A 243 20.46 5.39 -19.70
N ALA A 244 20.06 5.25 -18.44
CA ALA A 244 19.37 6.29 -17.71
C ALA A 244 20.29 7.50 -17.50
N PRO A 245 19.73 8.73 -17.43
CA PRO A 245 20.51 9.88 -17.01
C PRO A 245 21.05 9.67 -15.59
N PRO A 246 22.22 10.25 -15.25
CA PRO A 246 22.77 10.16 -13.91
C PRO A 246 21.76 10.60 -12.86
N TRP A 247 21.49 9.74 -11.87
CA TRP A 247 20.62 10.11 -10.77
C TRP A 247 21.31 11.10 -9.84
N ILE A 248 20.69 12.26 -9.66
CA ILE A 248 21.11 13.27 -8.71
C ILE A 248 20.02 13.36 -7.63
N LEU A 249 20.45 13.30 -6.36
CA LEU A 249 19.53 13.52 -5.25
C LEU A 249 18.95 14.95 -5.36
N PRO A 250 17.62 15.12 -5.35
CA PRO A 250 17.02 16.44 -5.44
C PRO A 250 17.40 17.30 -4.23
N ASP A 251 17.47 18.62 -4.42
CA ASP A 251 17.51 19.58 -3.32
C ASP A 251 16.16 19.56 -2.61
N LYS A 252 16.16 19.01 -1.41
CA LYS A 252 14.95 18.71 -0.65
C LYS A 252 14.39 19.94 0.01
N SER A 253 15.27 20.82 0.50
CA SER A 253 14.86 22.08 1.10
C SER A 253 14.35 23.03 0.02
N GLY A 254 15.02 23.09 -1.13
CA GLY A 254 14.53 23.82 -2.30
C GLY A 254 13.15 23.35 -2.75
N LEU A 255 12.92 22.03 -2.86
CA LEU A 255 11.63 21.48 -3.27
C LEU A 255 10.50 21.80 -2.27
N ILE A 256 10.78 21.73 -0.96
CA ILE A 256 9.80 22.13 0.06
C ILE A 256 9.53 23.63 0.03
N HIS A 257 10.53 24.45 -0.28
CA HIS A 257 10.36 25.89 -0.45
C HIS A 257 9.46 26.22 -1.67
N GLU A 258 9.65 25.53 -2.80
CA GLU A 258 8.78 25.68 -3.98
C GLU A 258 7.33 25.28 -3.68
N MET A 259 7.10 24.22 -2.90
CA MET A 259 5.76 23.77 -2.52
C MET A 259 5.00 24.72 -1.59
N ARG A 260 5.67 25.75 -1.05
CA ARG A 260 5.07 26.77 -0.16
C ARG A 260 4.59 28.01 -0.91
N GLN A 261 5.06 28.22 -2.14
CA GLN A 261 4.66 29.34 -3.01
C GLN A 261 3.29 29.08 -3.63
#